data_AF-Q9KD51-F1
#
_entry.id   AF-Q9KD51-F1
#
_cell.length_a   1.000
_cell.length_b   1.000
_cell.length_c   1.000
_cell.angle_alpha   90.00
_cell.angle_beta   90.00
_cell.angle_gamma   90.00
#
_symmetry.space_group_name_H-M   'P 1'
#
loop_
_entity.id
_entity.type
_entity.pdbx_description
1 polymer ?
#
loop_
_entity_poly.entity_id
_entity_poly.type
_entity_poly.pdbx_seq_one_letter_code
_entity_poly.pdbx_strand_id
1 'polypeptide(L)' 'MLDLSWKVFEKTGNVDTYLLIKEIERASDQQSQMEDLELVIEEQDSPTH' A
#
# COMPACT_ATOMS: atom_id res chain seq x y z
N MET A 1 -4.47 8.24 1.09
CA MET A 1 -4.73 7.67 2.44
C MET A 1 -5.88 6.69 2.35
N LEU A 2 -5.66 5.49 2.87
CA LEU A 2 -6.49 4.28 2.85
C LEU A 2 -7.79 4.44 3.66
N ASP A 3 -8.71 5.28 3.18
CA ASP A 3 -9.98 5.51 3.88
C ASP A 3 -11.03 4.44 3.58
N LEU A 4 -10.76 3.51 2.66
CA LEU A 4 -11.77 2.55 2.22
C LEU A 4 -12.08 1.54 3.31
N SER A 5 -11.07 0.92 3.93
CA SER A 5 -11.27 0.00 5.06
C SER A 5 -12.05 0.66 6.21
N TRP A 6 -11.69 1.90 6.59
CA TRP A 6 -12.39 2.64 7.64
C TRP A 6 -13.85 2.98 7.25
N LYS A 7 -14.10 3.48 6.04
CA LYS A 7 -15.46 3.81 5.57
C LYS A 7 -16.37 2.59 5.49
N VAL A 8 -15.83 1.42 5.13
CA VAL A 8 -16.59 0.17 5.10
C VAL A 8 -16.92 -0.28 6.52
N PHE A 9 -15.97 -0.15 7.46
CA PHE A 9 -16.23 -0.45 8.87
C PHE A 9 -17.28 0.49 9.47
N GLU A 10 -17.19 1.81 9.24
CA GLU A 10 -18.20 2.77 9.72
C GLU A 10 -19.62 2.45 9.23
N LYS A 11 -19.74 1.92 8.01
CA LYS A 11 -21.05 1.56 7.41
C LYS A 11 -21.58 0.21 7.87
N THR A 12 -20.71 -0.77 8.08
CA THR A 12 -21.12 -2.17 8.29
C THR A 12 -20.93 -2.65 9.72
N GLY A 13 -20.05 -2.01 10.49
CA GLY A 13 -19.58 -2.48 11.79
C GLY A 13 -18.88 -3.85 11.74
N ASN A 14 -18.61 -4.39 10.54
CA ASN A 14 -18.11 -5.74 10.37
C ASN A 14 -16.58 -5.76 10.44
N VAL A 15 -16.05 -6.33 11.53
CA VAL A 15 -14.61 -6.42 11.79
C VAL A 15 -13.90 -7.35 10.80
N ASP A 16 -14.53 -8.44 10.36
CA ASP A 16 -13.93 -9.39 9.42
C ASP A 16 -13.70 -8.72 8.06
N THR A 17 -14.69 -7.95 7.60
CA THR A 17 -14.59 -7.19 6.34
C THR A 17 -13.53 -6.10 6.43
N TYR A 18 -13.43 -5.40 7.58
CA TYR A 18 -12.38 -4.41 7.81
C TYR A 18 -10.99 -5.03 7.70
N LEU A 19 -10.75 -6.16 8.37
CA LEU A 19 -9.45 -6.84 8.35
C LEU A 19 -9.09 -7.34 6.97
N LEU A 20 -10.06 -7.90 6.23
CA LEU A 20 -9.85 -8.36 4.86
C LEU A 20 -9.42 -7.21 3.94
N ILE A 21 -10.15 -6.10 3.95
CA ILE A 21 -9.83 -4.93 3.11
C ILE A 21 -8.48 -4.36 3.52
N LYS A 22 -8.20 -4.26 4.82
CA LYS A 22 -6.94 -3.73 5.33
C LYS A 22 -5.72 -4.57 4.93
N GLU A 23 -5.86 -5.89 4.85
CA GLU A 23 -4.76 -6.75 4.37
C GLU A 23 -4.49 -6.54 2.87
N ILE A 24 -5.54 -6.35 2.06
CA ILE A 24 -5.41 -6.03 0.63
C ILE A 24 -4.71 -4.67 0.45
N GLU A 25 -5.17 -3.66 1.19
CA GLU A 25 -4.56 -2.32 1.20
C GLU A 25 -3.07 -2.39 1.57
N ARG A 26 -2.72 -3.19 2.60
CA ARG A 26 -1.33 -3.39 3.02
C ARG A 26 -0.49 -4.10 1.96
N ALA A 27 -1.05 -5.08 1.25
CA ALA A 27 -0.36 -5.77 0.16
C ALA A 27 -0.07 -4.82 -1.01
N SER A 28 -1.00 -3.91 -1.34
CA SER A 28 -0.80 -2.88 -2.36
C SER A 28 0.27 -1.86 -1.95
N ASP A 29 0.24 -1.37 -0.71
CA ASP A 29 1.25 -0.43 -0.19
C ASP A 29 2.65 -1.03 -0.14
N GLN A 30 2.78 -2.33 0.13
CA GLN A 30 4.07 -3.03 0.08
C GLN A 30 4.62 -3.12 -1.33
N GLN A 31 3.76 -3.35 -2.32
CA GLN A 31 4.18 -3.38 -3.72
C GLN A 31 4.65 -2.00 -4.19
N SER A 32 3.90 -0.94 -3.88
CA SER A 32 4.30 0.44 -4.22
C SER A 32 5.61 0.86 -3.52
N GLN A 33 5.82 0.45 -2.27
CA GLN A 33 7.09 0.71 -1.59
C GLN A 33 8.26 -0.05 -2.24
N MET A 34 8.04 -1.28 -2.69
CA MET A 34 9.08 -2.05 -3.38
C MET A 34 9.46 -1.41 -4.72
N GLU A 35 8.45 -0.96 -5.49
CA GLU A 35 8.65 -0.23 -6.75
C GLU A 35 9.39 1.11 -6.52
N ASP A 36 9.02 1.87 -5.49
CA ASP A 36 9.73 3.11 -5.11
C ASP A 36 11.18 2.84 -4.69
N LEU A 37 11.43 1.76 -3.93
CA LEU A 37 12.78 1.35 -3.53
C LEU A 37 13.64 0.93 -4.73
N GLU A 38 13.08 0.21 -5.70
CA GLU A 38 13.77 -0.21 -6.92
C GLU A 38 14.17 0.97 -7.79
N LEU A 39 13.25 1.94 -7.99
CA LEU A 39 13.53 3.19 -8.70
C LEU A 39 14.65 4.01 -8.04
N VAL A 40 14.66 4.09 -6.70
CA VAL A 40 15.71 4.81 -5.95
C VAL A 40 17.07 4.14 -6.06
N ILE A 41 17.12 2.81 -6.19
CA ILE A 41 18.37 2.06 -6.39
C ILE A 41 18.90 2.26 -7.82
N GLU A 42 18.04 2.24 -8.84
CA GLU A 42 18.46 2.44 -10.23
C GLU A 42 19.03 3.85 -10.51
N GLU A 43 18.53 4.90 -9.84
CA GLU A 43 19.07 6.26 -10.02
C GLU A 43 20.48 6.45 -9.45
N GLN A 44 20.89 5.65 -8.46
CA GLN A 44 22.20 5.77 -7.80
C GLN A 44 23.35 5.09 -8.56
N ASP A 45 23.04 4.09 -9.39
CA ASP A 45 24.03 3.35 -10.20
C ASP A 45 24.18 3.89 -11.63
N SER A 46 23.44 4.93 -12.00
CA SER A 46 23.60 5.57 -13.31
C SER A 46 24.89 6.41 -13.31
N PRO A 47 25.94 6.02 -14.07
CA PRO A 47 27.16 6.82 -14.15
C PRO A 47 26.82 8.09 -14.92
N THR A 48 26.76 9.22 -14.22
CA THR A 48 26.68 10.55 -14.82
C THR A 48 27.70 10.64 -15.97
N HIS A 49 27.21 10.86 -17.20
CA HIS A 49 28.06 11.15 -18.37
C HIS A 49 28.76 12.50 -18.18
#